data_AF-A0A927MEV4-F1
#
_entry.id   AF-A0A927MEV4-F1
#
_cell.length_a   1.000
_cell.length_b   1.000
_cell.length_c   1.000
_cell.angle_alpha   90.00
_cell.angle_beta   90.00
_cell.angle_gamma   90.00
#
_symmetry.space_group_name_H-M   'P 1'
#
loop_
_entity.id
_entity.type
_entity.pdbx_description
1 polymer ?
#
loop_
_entity_poly.entity_id
_entity_poly.type
_entity_poly.pdbx_seq_one_letter_code
_entity_poly.pdbx_strand_id
1 'polypeptide(L)'
;MNSKPIFEIKTVTHVHDSISFTWNDTGGLYKVYRDGSHLYEGTVPEFSDGDFKHAKLYSYLIERVENCEVVDCIALQTTAFAEQKNKDNPLHSLVLTTIVAKTQIAVSWEEIKDVEEYAVYRNGIYLKTVTTTCMIDRDFSLDESYTYTIRFRRPLAKSEERLNISKSVVSKIFGTLNPFSSKEEAAVEEFTVQKMIAEPRKLLTPVQERSRHVRVDRWKFRYTTFLAEKWVKNPNLLSPNRYFKGDDRGFNSNGGSYRTRVDIDLAYDLDRTPLTFTKDVGKSVAYSYLKRMRKKLTASHEGIVLKRLDHRKGETGFHLEHAVGNPLTTAPKIDYEVHAIMRHDGIVDLTGYHDQAPHHEIYIVCGERGESIAIHQAESKGLAWLSDVIAWHYWRFSNFE
;
A
#
# COMPACT_ATOMS: atom_id res chain seq x y z
N MET A 1 -14.08 -41.60 10.92
CA MET A 1 -14.96 -40.44 11.20
C MET A 1 -14.80 -39.48 10.03
N ASN A 2 -15.78 -39.37 9.13
CA ASN A 2 -15.73 -38.34 8.09
C ASN A 2 -15.90 -36.99 8.77
N SER A 3 -14.88 -36.13 8.74
CA SER A 3 -15.01 -34.75 9.19
C SER A 3 -16.12 -34.07 8.38
N LYS A 4 -17.01 -33.33 9.06
CA LYS A 4 -17.97 -32.48 8.37
C LYS A 4 -17.21 -31.56 7.40
N PRO A 5 -17.71 -31.35 6.17
CA PRO A 5 -17.09 -30.41 5.25
C PRO A 5 -17.09 -29.00 5.87
N ILE A 6 -15.96 -28.31 5.74
CA ILE A 6 -15.76 -26.97 6.30
C ILE A 6 -16.30 -25.95 5.30
N PHE A 7 -17.03 -24.93 5.75
CA PHE A 7 -17.58 -23.88 4.89
C PHE A 7 -16.48 -22.86 4.53
N GLU A 8 -15.79 -23.12 3.43
CA GLU A 8 -14.67 -22.31 2.92
C GLU A 8 -14.80 -22.07 1.41
N ILE A 9 -14.13 -21.03 0.92
CA ILE A 9 -13.97 -20.79 -0.52
C ILE A 9 -13.03 -21.84 -1.10
N LYS A 10 -13.44 -22.43 -2.22
CA LYS A 10 -12.62 -23.35 -3.01
C LYS A 10 -11.82 -22.62 -4.08
N THR A 11 -12.48 -21.76 -4.84
CA THR A 11 -11.86 -21.05 -5.95
C THR A 11 -12.40 -19.63 -6.04
N VAL A 12 -11.54 -18.71 -6.48
CA VAL A 12 -11.91 -17.38 -6.93
C VAL A 12 -11.26 -17.20 -8.29
N THR A 13 -12.04 -16.84 -9.29
CA THR A 13 -11.57 -16.64 -10.66
C THR A 13 -11.87 -15.22 -11.07
N HIS A 14 -10.87 -14.58 -11.66
CA HIS A 14 -10.97 -13.24 -12.21
C HIS A 14 -10.80 -13.35 -13.72
N VAL A 15 -11.81 -12.89 -14.45
CA VAL A 15 -11.75 -12.69 -15.90
C VAL A 15 -12.18 -11.27 -16.22
N HIS A 16 -12.07 -10.86 -17.48
CA HIS A 16 -12.52 -9.53 -17.92
C HIS A 16 -13.99 -9.33 -17.51
N ASP A 17 -14.24 -8.27 -16.74
CA ASP A 17 -15.56 -7.88 -16.22
C ASP A 17 -16.34 -8.96 -15.44
N SER A 18 -15.69 -10.01 -14.94
CA SER A 18 -16.34 -11.00 -14.09
C SER A 18 -15.44 -11.53 -12.97
N ILE A 19 -16.07 -11.71 -11.81
CA ILE A 19 -15.50 -12.36 -10.63
C ILE A 19 -16.44 -13.51 -10.30
N SER A 20 -15.91 -14.72 -10.26
CA SER A 20 -16.66 -15.89 -9.85
C SER A 20 -15.95 -16.60 -8.70
N PHE A 21 -16.73 -17.20 -7.83
CA PHE A 21 -16.18 -18.00 -6.74
C PHE A 21 -17.09 -19.17 -6.40
N THR A 22 -16.45 -20.24 -5.94
CA THR A 22 -17.13 -21.46 -5.47
C THR A 22 -16.72 -21.75 -4.04
N TRP A 23 -17.60 -22.42 -3.30
CA TRP A 23 -17.33 -22.81 -1.92
C TRP A 23 -17.63 -24.29 -1.68
N ASN A 24 -17.21 -24.78 -0.52
CA ASN A 24 -17.59 -26.10 -0.06
C ASN A 24 -19.10 -26.15 0.21
N ASP A 25 -19.80 -27.03 -0.52
CA ASP A 25 -21.18 -27.36 -0.19
C ASP A 25 -21.22 -28.11 1.14
N THR A 26 -21.90 -27.51 2.10
CA THR A 26 -22.14 -28.03 3.43
C THR A 26 -23.64 -28.19 3.72
N GLY A 27 -24.48 -27.99 2.70
CA GLY A 27 -25.94 -27.94 2.80
C GLY A 27 -26.47 -26.59 3.29
N GLY A 28 -27.76 -26.36 3.05
CA GLY A 28 -28.47 -25.13 3.42
C GLY A 28 -28.78 -24.21 2.23
N LEU A 29 -29.28 -23.02 2.53
CA LEU A 29 -29.51 -21.95 1.57
C LEU A 29 -28.35 -20.94 1.68
N TYR A 30 -27.79 -20.52 0.55
CA TYR A 30 -26.74 -19.52 0.50
C TYR A 30 -27.30 -18.16 0.10
N LYS A 31 -26.83 -17.09 0.74
CA LYS A 31 -27.09 -15.71 0.33
C LYS A 31 -25.77 -14.99 0.08
N VAL A 32 -25.64 -14.30 -1.04
CA VAL A 32 -24.43 -13.53 -1.38
C VAL A 32 -24.76 -12.06 -1.46
N TYR A 33 -23.91 -11.24 -0.84
CA TYR A 33 -24.01 -9.79 -0.82
C TYR A 33 -22.72 -9.17 -1.34
N ARG A 34 -22.82 -8.06 -2.07
CA ARG A 34 -21.68 -7.20 -2.46
C ARG A 34 -21.88 -5.80 -1.89
N ASP A 35 -20.88 -5.28 -1.18
CA ASP A 35 -20.97 -3.99 -0.48
C ASP A 35 -22.30 -3.87 0.33
N GLY A 36 -22.73 -4.97 0.97
CA GLY A 36 -23.98 -5.06 1.73
C GLY A 36 -25.27 -5.23 0.91
N SER A 37 -25.22 -5.13 -0.43
CA SER A 37 -26.38 -5.33 -1.30
C SER A 37 -26.54 -6.80 -1.68
N HIS A 38 -27.74 -7.36 -1.50
CA HIS A 38 -28.05 -8.75 -1.84
C HIS A 38 -28.01 -9.00 -3.35
N LEU A 39 -27.31 -10.04 -3.79
CA LEU A 39 -27.13 -10.40 -5.20
C LEU A 39 -27.65 -11.80 -5.55
N TYR A 40 -27.60 -12.75 -4.63
CA TYR A 40 -27.96 -14.14 -4.90
C TYR A 40 -28.55 -14.83 -3.67
N GLU A 41 -29.55 -15.68 -3.91
CA GLU A 41 -30.14 -16.60 -2.94
C GLU A 41 -30.39 -17.96 -3.63
N GLY A 42 -29.85 -19.04 -3.08
CA GLY A 42 -30.01 -20.38 -3.66
C GLY A 42 -29.20 -21.46 -2.98
N THR A 43 -29.34 -22.71 -3.41
CA THR A 43 -28.63 -23.87 -2.82
C THR A 43 -27.37 -24.26 -3.58
N VAL A 44 -27.10 -23.63 -4.73
CA VAL A 44 -25.90 -23.94 -5.53
C VAL A 44 -24.69 -23.23 -4.90
N PRO A 45 -23.56 -23.94 -4.66
CA PRO A 45 -22.40 -23.41 -3.95
C PRO A 45 -21.44 -22.62 -4.86
N GLU A 46 -21.99 -21.81 -5.76
CA GLU A 46 -21.24 -21.00 -6.71
C GLU A 46 -21.94 -19.66 -6.94
N PHE A 47 -21.15 -18.65 -7.28
CA PHE A 47 -21.67 -17.34 -7.65
C PHE A 47 -20.74 -16.67 -8.66
N SER A 48 -21.32 -15.93 -9.59
CA SER A 48 -20.62 -15.10 -10.55
C SER A 48 -21.28 -13.73 -10.58
N ASP A 49 -20.45 -12.70 -10.52
CA ASP A 49 -20.85 -11.31 -10.59
C ASP A 49 -20.12 -10.62 -11.74
N GLY A 50 -20.65 -9.48 -12.18
CA GLY A 50 -20.16 -8.69 -13.30
C GLY A 50 -20.33 -7.19 -13.10
N ASP A 51 -20.09 -6.44 -14.18
CA ASP A 51 -20.18 -4.97 -14.24
C ASP A 51 -19.22 -4.25 -13.27
N PHE A 52 -17.94 -4.62 -13.33
CA PHE A 52 -16.92 -4.04 -12.47
C PHE A 52 -16.22 -2.83 -13.11
N LYS A 53 -15.99 -1.81 -12.30
CA LYS A 53 -14.89 -0.86 -12.56
C LYS A 53 -13.55 -1.58 -12.34
N HIS A 54 -12.67 -1.50 -13.33
CA HIS A 54 -11.33 -2.11 -13.29
C HIS A 54 -10.50 -1.58 -12.11
N ALA A 55 -9.65 -2.45 -11.55
CA ALA A 55 -8.77 -2.16 -10.41
C ALA A 55 -9.47 -1.68 -9.13
N LYS A 56 -10.80 -1.82 -9.04
CA LYS A 56 -11.58 -1.45 -7.85
C LYS A 56 -11.69 -2.61 -6.87
N LEU A 57 -11.59 -2.29 -5.58
CA LEU A 57 -11.80 -3.23 -4.47
C LEU A 57 -13.28 -3.40 -4.14
N TYR A 58 -13.75 -4.66 -4.10
CA TYR A 58 -15.12 -5.04 -3.74
C TYR A 58 -15.12 -5.99 -2.55
N SER A 59 -16.10 -5.83 -1.65
CA SER A 59 -16.33 -6.72 -0.52
C SER A 59 -17.58 -7.55 -0.73
N TYR A 60 -17.49 -8.84 -0.44
CA TYR A 60 -18.57 -9.82 -0.49
C TYR A 60 -18.76 -10.47 0.88
N LEU A 61 -20.01 -10.80 1.19
CA LEU A 61 -20.37 -11.69 2.30
C LEU A 61 -21.22 -12.83 1.75
N ILE A 62 -20.88 -14.05 2.12
CA ILE A 62 -21.65 -15.25 1.82
C ILE A 62 -22.20 -15.75 3.14
N GLU A 63 -23.51 -15.79 3.28
CA GLU A 63 -24.21 -16.35 4.44
C GLU A 63 -24.71 -17.75 4.09
N ARG A 64 -24.54 -18.69 5.01
CA ARG A 64 -25.18 -20.00 4.98
C ARG A 64 -26.32 -20.02 5.97
N VAL A 65 -27.52 -20.36 5.50
CA VAL A 65 -28.77 -20.33 6.24
C VAL A 65 -29.33 -21.74 6.38
N GLU A 66 -29.65 -22.12 7.62
CA GLU A 66 -30.37 -23.35 7.97
C GLU A 66 -31.50 -22.99 8.93
N ASN A 67 -32.69 -23.59 8.77
CA ASN A 67 -33.84 -23.33 9.64
C ASN A 67 -34.18 -21.83 9.82
N CYS A 68 -33.98 -21.03 8.76
CA CYS A 68 -34.16 -19.57 8.76
C CYS A 68 -33.15 -18.77 9.62
N GLU A 69 -32.07 -19.39 10.08
CA GLU A 69 -31.00 -18.72 10.83
C GLU A 69 -29.67 -18.78 10.06
N VAL A 70 -28.87 -17.72 10.15
CA VAL A 70 -27.52 -17.69 9.58
C VAL A 70 -26.60 -18.49 10.50
N VAL A 71 -26.10 -19.62 10.01
CA VAL A 71 -25.27 -20.55 10.78
C VAL A 71 -23.78 -20.39 10.49
N ASP A 72 -23.43 -19.87 9.32
CA ASP A 72 -22.04 -19.60 8.96
C ASP A 72 -21.89 -18.47 7.94
N CYS A 73 -20.72 -17.86 7.91
CA CYS A 73 -20.40 -16.76 7.01
C CYS A 73 -19.01 -16.96 6.40
N ILE A 74 -18.83 -16.41 5.20
CA ILE A 74 -17.52 -16.19 4.58
C ILE A 74 -17.49 -14.73 4.13
N ALA A 75 -16.46 -14.00 4.55
CA ALA A 75 -16.18 -12.68 4.04
C ALA A 75 -15.06 -12.75 3.00
N LEU A 76 -15.28 -12.15 1.84
CA LEU A 76 -14.30 -12.12 0.74
C LEU A 76 -14.13 -10.68 0.29
N GLN A 77 -12.90 -10.25 0.10
CA GLN A 77 -12.60 -8.96 -0.51
C GLN A 77 -11.62 -9.14 -1.64
N THR A 78 -11.89 -8.54 -2.78
CA THR A 78 -11.03 -8.72 -3.95
C THR A 78 -11.02 -7.51 -4.87
N THR A 79 -9.89 -7.30 -5.54
CA THR A 79 -9.75 -6.26 -6.56
C THR A 79 -10.19 -6.81 -7.92
N ALA A 80 -11.06 -6.09 -8.63
CA ALA A 80 -11.45 -6.49 -9.98
C ALA A 80 -10.26 -6.44 -10.95
N PHE A 81 -10.22 -7.41 -11.86
CA PHE A 81 -9.19 -7.49 -12.88
C PHE A 81 -9.18 -6.23 -13.76
N ALA A 82 -7.99 -5.87 -14.23
CA ALA A 82 -7.77 -4.81 -15.19
C ALA A 82 -6.84 -5.36 -16.26
N GLU A 83 -7.31 -5.38 -17.51
CA GLU A 83 -6.53 -5.86 -18.65
C GLU A 83 -5.33 -4.95 -18.92
N GLN A 84 -5.54 -3.64 -18.83
CA GLN A 84 -4.46 -2.66 -18.90
C GLN A 84 -3.87 -2.44 -17.51
N LYS A 85 -2.65 -2.96 -17.31
CA LYS A 85 -1.86 -2.71 -16.10
C LYS A 85 -1.23 -1.31 -16.15
N ASN A 86 -1.08 -0.68 -15.00
CA ASN A 86 -0.34 0.56 -14.87
C ASN A 86 1.16 0.27 -15.07
N LYS A 87 1.76 0.92 -16.07
CA LYS A 87 3.17 0.73 -16.45
C LYS A 87 4.14 1.31 -15.42
N ASP A 88 3.74 2.37 -14.74
CA ASP A 88 4.57 3.03 -13.75
C ASP A 88 4.47 2.37 -12.38
N ASN A 89 3.34 1.73 -12.04
CA ASN A 89 3.15 1.03 -10.78
C ASN A 89 2.52 -0.37 -10.96
N PRO A 90 3.31 -1.45 -10.90
CA PRO A 90 2.81 -2.82 -11.01
C PRO A 90 1.78 -3.21 -9.94
N LEU A 91 1.75 -2.52 -8.79
CA LEU A 91 0.82 -2.82 -7.69
C LEU A 91 -0.53 -2.11 -7.83
N HIS A 92 -0.63 -1.05 -8.63
CA HIS A 92 -1.84 -0.23 -8.77
C HIS A 92 -3.05 -1.06 -9.24
N SER A 93 -2.85 -1.94 -10.22
CA SER A 93 -3.93 -2.78 -10.79
C SER A 93 -3.79 -4.26 -10.43
N LEU A 94 -3.08 -4.55 -9.34
CA LEU A 94 -2.85 -5.92 -8.88
C LEU A 94 -4.16 -6.53 -8.36
N VAL A 95 -4.49 -7.75 -8.78
CA VAL A 95 -5.56 -8.49 -8.10
C VAL A 95 -5.05 -8.97 -6.74
N LEU A 96 -5.63 -8.43 -5.67
CA LEU A 96 -5.42 -8.90 -4.29
C LEU A 96 -6.76 -9.42 -3.77
N THR A 97 -6.76 -10.68 -3.32
CA THR A 97 -7.93 -11.37 -2.75
C THR A 97 -7.66 -11.74 -1.31
N THR A 98 -8.60 -11.42 -0.43
CA THR A 98 -8.58 -11.80 0.98
C THR A 98 -9.86 -12.52 1.32
N ILE A 99 -9.76 -13.69 1.93
CA ILE A 99 -10.89 -14.50 2.35
C ILE A 99 -10.76 -14.71 3.86
N VAL A 100 -11.86 -14.50 4.57
CA VAL A 100 -11.97 -14.74 6.00
C VAL A 100 -13.17 -15.67 6.20
N ALA A 101 -12.93 -16.77 6.90
CA ALA A 101 -13.91 -17.74 7.36
C ALA A 101 -13.54 -18.15 8.79
N LYS A 102 -14.39 -18.92 9.49
CA LYS A 102 -14.13 -19.31 10.89
C LYS A 102 -12.83 -20.10 11.09
N THR A 103 -12.33 -20.74 10.04
CA THR A 103 -11.21 -21.69 10.06
C THR A 103 -10.05 -21.26 9.15
N GLN A 104 -10.16 -20.09 8.51
CA GLN A 104 -9.22 -19.64 7.51
C GLN A 104 -9.16 -18.12 7.39
N ILE A 105 -7.95 -17.59 7.35
CA ILE A 105 -7.63 -16.33 6.66
C ILE A 105 -6.75 -16.69 5.46
N ALA A 106 -7.19 -16.35 4.25
CA ALA A 106 -6.41 -16.52 3.04
C ALA A 106 -6.11 -15.17 2.41
N VAL A 107 -4.86 -14.97 1.98
CA VAL A 107 -4.45 -13.83 1.18
C VAL A 107 -3.80 -14.36 -0.09
N SER A 108 -4.34 -13.98 -1.23
CA SER A 108 -3.86 -14.37 -2.56
C SER A 108 -3.64 -13.11 -3.39
N TRP A 109 -2.56 -13.10 -4.17
CA TRP A 109 -2.19 -11.99 -5.03
C TRP A 109 -1.93 -12.46 -6.46
N GLU A 110 -2.07 -11.55 -7.41
CA GLU A 110 -1.69 -11.78 -8.79
C GLU A 110 -0.18 -11.99 -8.90
N GLU A 111 0.22 -12.90 -9.79
CA GLU A 111 1.63 -13.16 -10.07
C GLU A 111 2.30 -11.93 -10.68
N ILE A 112 3.46 -11.57 -10.13
CA ILE A 112 4.31 -10.54 -10.71
C ILE A 112 5.49 -11.23 -11.36
N LYS A 113 5.66 -10.99 -12.67
CA LYS A 113 6.73 -11.56 -13.47
C LYS A 113 8.10 -11.35 -12.81
N ASP A 114 8.93 -12.38 -12.88
CA ASP A 114 10.31 -12.43 -12.38
C ASP A 114 10.45 -12.36 -10.84
N VAL A 115 9.39 -12.66 -10.10
CA VAL A 115 9.42 -12.85 -8.65
C VAL A 115 9.45 -14.35 -8.32
N GLU A 116 10.43 -14.77 -7.53
CA GLU A 116 10.65 -16.20 -7.22
C GLU A 116 10.05 -16.63 -5.87
N GLU A 117 10.04 -15.72 -4.89
CA GLU A 117 9.61 -15.99 -3.52
C GLU A 117 8.97 -14.77 -2.86
N TYR A 118 8.11 -15.04 -1.88
CA TYR A 118 7.37 -14.04 -1.13
C TYR A 118 7.55 -14.27 0.37
N ALA A 119 8.14 -13.30 1.07
CA ALA A 119 8.27 -13.33 2.52
C ALA A 119 6.99 -12.75 3.15
N VAL A 120 6.29 -13.58 3.93
CA VAL A 120 5.02 -13.22 4.59
C VAL A 120 5.25 -12.99 6.08
N TYR A 121 4.72 -11.89 6.57
CA TYR A 121 4.74 -11.48 7.97
C TYR A 121 3.31 -11.30 8.48
N ARG A 122 3.06 -11.66 9.73
CA ARG A 122 1.81 -11.41 10.45
C ARG A 122 2.11 -10.53 11.66
N ASN A 123 1.45 -9.38 11.75
CA ASN A 123 1.65 -8.40 12.83
C ASN A 123 3.13 -8.00 13.00
N GLY A 124 3.85 -7.85 11.87
CA GLY A 124 5.27 -7.51 11.84
C GLY A 124 6.23 -8.68 12.11
N ILE A 125 5.73 -9.84 12.53
CA ILE A 125 6.53 -11.03 12.81
C ILE A 125 6.59 -11.92 11.56
N TYR A 126 7.78 -12.39 11.20
CA TYR A 126 7.96 -13.32 10.08
C TYR A 126 7.14 -14.59 10.32
N LEU A 127 6.30 -14.94 9.34
CA LEU A 127 5.45 -16.12 9.38
C LEU A 127 6.08 -17.26 8.56
N LYS A 128 6.32 -17.02 7.27
CA LYS A 128 6.91 -17.98 6.33
C LYS A 128 7.29 -17.32 5.00
N THR A 129 8.11 -18.00 4.22
CA THR A 129 8.31 -17.73 2.79
C THR A 129 7.48 -18.71 1.97
N VAL A 130 6.83 -18.22 0.91
CA VAL A 130 6.07 -19.03 -0.05
C VAL A 130 6.58 -18.78 -1.47
N THR A 131 6.48 -19.78 -2.34
CA THR A 131 6.81 -19.67 -3.77
C THR A 131 5.56 -19.58 -4.64
N THR A 132 4.38 -19.82 -4.07
CA THR A 132 3.08 -19.61 -4.71
C THR A 132 2.53 -18.24 -4.32
N THR A 133 1.58 -17.71 -5.11
CA THR A 133 0.98 -16.40 -4.88
C THR A 133 -0.21 -16.43 -3.90
N CYS A 134 -0.22 -17.41 -3.00
CA CYS A 134 -1.29 -17.60 -2.03
C CYS A 134 -0.73 -18.06 -0.69
N MET A 135 -1.30 -17.49 0.37
CA MET A 135 -1.00 -17.84 1.75
C MET A 135 -2.30 -18.09 2.49
N ILE A 136 -2.35 -19.23 3.20
CA ILE A 136 -3.43 -19.60 4.09
C ILE A 136 -2.90 -19.65 5.52
N ASP A 137 -3.60 -18.99 6.42
CA ASP A 137 -3.42 -18.99 7.87
C ASP A 137 -4.63 -19.67 8.53
N ARG A 138 -4.35 -20.62 9.42
CA ARG A 138 -5.35 -21.41 10.15
C ARG A 138 -5.16 -21.33 11.66
N ASP A 139 -4.15 -20.62 12.13
CA ASP A 139 -3.79 -20.49 13.55
C ASP A 139 -4.00 -19.03 13.98
N PHE A 140 -5.27 -18.64 14.10
CA PHE A 140 -5.68 -17.28 14.42
C PHE A 140 -6.90 -17.28 15.35
N SER A 141 -7.06 -16.17 16.07
CA SER A 141 -8.23 -15.87 16.91
C SER A 141 -9.27 -15.08 16.11
N LEU A 142 -10.55 -15.31 16.38
CA LEU A 142 -11.63 -14.53 15.77
C LEU A 142 -11.77 -13.13 16.36
N ASP A 143 -11.14 -12.87 17.50
CA ASP A 143 -11.31 -11.68 18.34
C ASP A 143 -10.13 -10.70 18.25
N GLU A 144 -9.20 -10.94 17.32
CA GLU A 144 -8.03 -10.09 17.10
C GLU A 144 -8.00 -9.57 15.66
N SER A 145 -7.43 -8.38 15.47
CA SER A 145 -7.11 -7.86 14.14
C SER A 145 -5.75 -8.35 13.68
N TYR A 146 -5.58 -8.45 12.36
CA TYR A 146 -4.35 -8.95 11.74
C TYR A 146 -3.84 -8.01 10.65
N THR A 147 -2.53 -7.81 10.63
CA THR A 147 -1.85 -7.17 9.51
C THR A 147 -0.94 -8.18 8.84
N TYR A 148 -1.27 -8.56 7.61
CA TYR A 148 -0.40 -9.38 6.77
C TYR A 148 0.44 -8.48 5.89
N THR A 149 1.75 -8.69 5.89
CA THR A 149 2.69 -7.98 5.01
C THR A 149 3.41 -8.99 4.15
N ILE A 150 3.33 -8.82 2.83
CA ILE A 150 3.99 -9.66 1.83
C ILE A 150 5.08 -8.82 1.18
N ARG A 151 6.34 -9.24 1.35
CA ARG A 151 7.51 -8.59 0.77
C ARG A 151 8.14 -9.48 -0.28
N PHE A 152 8.49 -8.89 -1.41
CA PHE A 152 9.13 -9.61 -2.51
C PHE A 152 9.95 -8.64 -3.35
N ARG A 153 10.79 -9.20 -4.22
CA ARG A 153 11.77 -8.45 -4.99
C ARG A 153 11.92 -9.06 -6.38
N ARG A 154 12.29 -8.24 -7.36
CA ARG A 154 12.72 -8.73 -8.68
C ARG A 154 13.88 -7.91 -9.27
N PRO A 155 14.73 -8.50 -10.12
CA PRO A 155 15.77 -7.74 -10.82
C PRO A 155 15.16 -6.80 -11.88
N LEU A 156 15.54 -5.52 -11.83
CA LEU A 156 15.26 -4.48 -12.83
C LEU A 156 15.70 -4.90 -14.24
N ALA A 157 16.75 -5.71 -14.36
CA ALA A 157 17.26 -6.22 -15.63
C ALA A 157 16.25 -7.12 -16.37
N LYS A 158 15.25 -7.65 -15.67
CA LYS A 158 14.18 -8.48 -16.20
C LYS A 158 12.84 -7.73 -16.32
N SER A 159 12.76 -6.50 -15.78
CA SER A 159 11.63 -5.59 -16.00
C SER A 159 11.72 -5.00 -17.42
N GLU A 160 10.78 -5.35 -18.29
CA GLU A 160 10.82 -5.00 -19.73
C GLU A 160 10.77 -3.49 -20.02
N GLU A 161 10.39 -2.64 -19.05
CA GLU A 161 9.91 -1.28 -19.33
C GLU A 161 10.92 -0.15 -19.07
N ARG A 162 11.92 -0.32 -18.19
CA ARG A 162 12.90 0.76 -17.82
C ARG A 162 14.36 0.49 -18.20
N LEU A 163 14.62 -0.60 -18.93
CA LEU A 163 15.96 -1.10 -19.27
C LEU A 163 16.83 -0.18 -20.14
N ASN A 164 16.23 0.71 -20.94
CA ASN A 164 16.99 1.52 -21.91
C ASN A 164 17.77 2.69 -21.29
N ILE A 165 17.48 3.10 -20.05
CA ILE A 165 18.14 4.25 -19.41
C ILE A 165 19.21 3.81 -18.38
N SER A 166 19.07 2.63 -17.77
CA SER A 166 19.81 2.24 -16.55
C SER A 166 21.24 1.75 -16.78
N LYS A 167 21.53 0.93 -17.80
CA LYS A 167 22.82 0.21 -17.90
C LYS A 167 24.07 1.11 -18.03
N SER A 168 23.99 2.26 -18.71
CA SER A 168 25.16 3.14 -18.92
C SER A 168 25.38 4.20 -17.82
N VAL A 169 24.34 4.51 -17.04
CA VAL A 169 24.35 5.56 -16.01
C VAL A 169 24.59 4.97 -14.62
N VAL A 170 23.95 3.85 -14.29
CA VAL A 170 24.18 3.11 -13.03
C VAL A 170 25.65 2.69 -12.91
N SER A 171 26.28 2.31 -14.03
CA SER A 171 27.70 1.95 -14.07
C SER A 171 28.64 3.13 -13.79
N LYS A 172 28.27 4.37 -14.14
CA LYS A 172 29.04 5.58 -13.83
C LYS A 172 28.85 6.04 -12.38
N ILE A 173 27.63 5.98 -11.85
CA ILE A 173 27.31 6.42 -10.48
C ILE A 173 27.95 5.47 -9.46
N PHE A 174 27.68 4.16 -9.55
CA PHE A 174 28.21 3.18 -8.60
C PHE A 174 29.64 2.75 -8.89
N GLY A 175 30.17 3.01 -10.10
CA GLY A 175 31.58 2.79 -10.43
C GLY A 175 32.53 3.84 -9.84
N THR A 176 32.03 5.03 -9.48
CA THR A 176 32.86 6.16 -9.02
C THR A 176 32.64 6.55 -7.55
N LEU A 177 31.50 6.18 -6.94
CA LEU A 177 31.08 6.77 -5.65
C LEU A 177 30.91 5.80 -4.47
N ASN A 178 30.90 4.47 -4.63
CA ASN A 178 30.77 3.56 -3.48
C ASN A 178 31.26 2.11 -3.75
N PRO A 179 32.31 1.62 -3.07
CA PRO A 179 32.76 0.23 -3.18
C PRO A 179 31.96 -0.77 -2.32
N PHE A 180 30.98 -0.31 -1.52
CA PHE A 180 30.26 -1.14 -0.52
C PHE A 180 28.81 -1.53 -0.88
N SER A 181 28.23 -0.96 -1.94
CA SER A 181 26.94 -1.40 -2.49
C SER A 181 27.21 -2.12 -3.80
N SER A 182 26.86 -3.40 -3.91
CA SER A 182 27.06 -4.11 -5.17
C SER A 182 26.11 -3.51 -6.22
N LYS A 183 26.59 -3.37 -7.47
CA LYS A 183 25.79 -2.88 -8.61
C LYS A 183 24.49 -3.67 -8.82
N GLU A 184 24.39 -4.86 -8.24
CA GLU A 184 23.26 -5.76 -8.31
C GLU A 184 22.10 -5.28 -7.43
N GLU A 185 22.35 -4.76 -6.22
CA GLU A 185 21.28 -4.30 -5.32
C GLU A 185 20.55 -3.06 -5.85
N ALA A 186 21.27 -2.14 -6.52
CA ALA A 186 20.69 -0.94 -7.15
C ALA A 186 19.74 -1.24 -8.33
N ALA A 187 19.77 -2.49 -8.81
CA ALA A 187 18.93 -2.99 -9.87
C ALA A 187 17.89 -3.99 -9.32
N VAL A 188 17.47 -3.89 -8.06
CA VAL A 188 16.40 -4.72 -7.49
C VAL A 188 15.22 -3.86 -7.09
N GLU A 189 14.08 -4.09 -7.74
CA GLU A 189 12.80 -3.50 -7.34
C GLU A 189 12.29 -4.20 -6.09
N GLU A 190 11.81 -3.42 -5.13
CA GLU A 190 11.22 -3.91 -3.90
C GLU A 190 9.72 -3.68 -3.89
N PHE A 191 8.98 -4.65 -3.38
CA PHE A 191 7.53 -4.59 -3.30
C PHE A 191 7.08 -4.90 -1.88
N THR A 192 6.09 -4.16 -1.41
CA THR A 192 5.46 -4.40 -0.11
C THR A 192 3.94 -4.31 -0.27
N VAL A 193 3.25 -5.42 -0.06
CA VAL A 193 1.79 -5.47 -0.04
C VAL A 193 1.34 -5.68 1.40
N GLN A 194 0.62 -4.73 1.96
CA GLN A 194 0.09 -4.79 3.31
C GLN A 194 -1.45 -4.88 3.28
N LYS A 195 -1.98 -5.86 4.02
CA LYS A 195 -3.40 -6.09 4.19
C LYS A 195 -3.75 -6.07 5.68
N MET A 196 -4.49 -5.05 6.09
CA MET A 196 -5.07 -4.99 7.44
C MET A 196 -6.45 -5.67 7.41
N ILE A 197 -6.72 -6.52 8.38
CA ILE A 197 -7.96 -7.29 8.49
C ILE A 197 -8.49 -7.04 9.89
N ALA A 198 -9.72 -6.52 9.98
CA ALA A 198 -10.42 -6.37 11.25
C ALA A 198 -10.65 -7.74 11.91
N GLU A 199 -11.16 -7.73 13.15
CA GLU A 199 -11.50 -8.96 13.86
C GLU A 199 -12.38 -9.88 12.99
N PRO A 200 -11.96 -11.13 12.70
CA PRO A 200 -12.74 -12.03 11.87
C PRO A 200 -14.19 -12.17 12.35
N ARG A 201 -14.45 -12.15 13.66
CA ARG A 201 -15.82 -12.18 14.20
C ARG A 201 -16.69 -11.05 13.67
N LYS A 202 -16.14 -9.84 13.53
CA LYS A 202 -16.86 -8.67 12.98
C LYS A 202 -17.12 -8.84 11.49
N LEU A 203 -16.12 -9.28 10.73
CA LEU A 203 -16.26 -9.53 9.29
C LEU A 203 -17.29 -10.62 8.97
N LEU A 204 -17.42 -11.61 9.85
CA LEU A 204 -18.34 -12.74 9.72
C LEU A 204 -19.73 -12.47 10.34
N THR A 205 -20.01 -11.23 10.78
CA THR A 205 -21.34 -10.85 11.28
C THR A 205 -22.35 -10.81 10.13
N PRO A 206 -23.52 -11.50 10.25
CA PRO A 206 -24.58 -11.47 9.25
C PRO A 206 -25.05 -10.06 8.89
N VAL A 207 -25.46 -9.82 7.64
CA VAL A 207 -25.90 -8.52 7.15
C VAL A 207 -27.04 -7.94 7.99
N GLN A 208 -27.96 -8.78 8.46
CA GLN A 208 -29.09 -8.34 9.28
C GLN A 208 -28.69 -7.88 10.69
N GLU A 209 -27.57 -8.41 11.21
CA GLU A 209 -27.08 -8.12 12.56
C GLU A 209 -26.03 -7.00 12.59
N ARG A 210 -25.45 -6.65 11.43
CA ARG A 210 -24.51 -5.54 11.33
C ARG A 210 -25.20 -4.25 11.77
N SER A 211 -24.79 -3.73 12.93
CA SER A 211 -25.17 -2.38 13.38
C SER A 211 -24.80 -1.34 12.30
N ARG A 212 -25.41 -0.15 12.33
CA ARG A 212 -25.20 0.94 11.33
C ARG A 212 -23.77 0.92 10.79
N HIS A 213 -23.65 0.76 9.46
CA HIS A 213 -22.40 0.72 8.71
C HIS A 213 -21.34 1.63 9.34
N VAL A 214 -20.12 1.09 9.54
CA VAL A 214 -18.95 1.88 9.92
C VAL A 214 -18.93 3.11 9.02
N ARG A 215 -19.00 4.29 9.64
CA ARG A 215 -19.11 5.57 8.94
C ARG A 215 -17.92 6.41 9.31
N VAL A 216 -17.05 6.64 8.33
CA VAL A 216 -15.86 7.47 8.47
C VAL A 216 -16.07 8.76 7.72
N ASP A 217 -16.43 9.81 8.45
CA ASP A 217 -16.66 11.12 7.89
C ASP A 217 -15.37 11.93 7.67
N ARG A 218 -14.29 11.58 8.38
CA ARG A 218 -13.02 12.32 8.36
C ARG A 218 -11.85 11.39 8.11
N TRP A 219 -11.01 11.72 7.14
CA TRP A 219 -9.75 11.05 6.89
C TRP A 219 -8.62 12.06 6.92
N LYS A 220 -7.49 11.68 7.53
CA LYS A 220 -6.24 12.42 7.40
C LYS A 220 -5.18 11.50 6.84
N PHE A 221 -4.37 12.03 5.94
CA PHE A 221 -3.23 11.36 5.35
C PHE A 221 -2.01 12.26 5.49
N ARG A 222 -0.89 11.69 5.93
CA ARG A 222 0.39 12.38 6.02
C ARG A 222 1.47 11.56 5.35
N TYR A 223 2.18 12.17 4.41
CA TYR A 223 3.42 11.63 3.85
C TYR A 223 4.56 12.57 4.22
N THR A 224 5.55 12.06 4.97
CA THR A 224 6.77 12.79 5.29
C THR A 224 8.00 12.07 4.76
N THR A 225 8.99 12.83 4.27
CA THR A 225 10.33 12.32 3.97
C THR A 225 11.34 12.94 4.93
N PHE A 226 12.36 12.21 5.37
CA PHE A 226 13.35 12.73 6.31
C PHE A 226 14.72 12.03 6.22
N LEU A 227 15.76 12.69 6.72
CA LEU A 227 17.10 12.14 6.87
C LEU A 227 17.34 11.76 8.33
N ALA A 228 17.47 10.47 8.63
CA ALA A 228 17.60 10.01 10.01
C ALA A 228 18.86 10.55 10.70
N GLU A 229 19.94 10.77 9.95
CA GLU A 229 21.20 11.24 10.48
C GLU A 229 21.19 12.74 10.76
N LYS A 230 21.93 13.17 11.77
CA LYS A 230 22.21 14.59 12.02
C LYS A 230 22.97 15.28 10.87
N TRP A 231 23.89 14.55 10.27
CA TRP A 231 24.83 15.06 9.27
C TRP A 231 24.95 14.08 8.12
N VAL A 232 24.63 14.55 6.92
CA VAL A 232 24.77 13.75 5.70
C VAL A 232 25.96 14.25 4.91
N LYS A 233 26.86 13.34 4.54
CA LYS A 233 28.06 13.67 3.75
C LYS A 233 27.67 13.91 2.29
N ASN A 234 28.16 15.00 1.70
CA ASN A 234 28.06 15.19 0.27
C ASN A 234 28.89 14.10 -0.46
N PRO A 235 28.30 13.35 -1.40
CA PRO A 235 29.05 12.39 -2.22
C PRO A 235 30.12 13.07 -3.08
N ASN A 236 29.89 14.31 -3.52
CA ASN A 236 30.88 15.09 -4.25
C ASN A 236 31.97 15.61 -3.30
N LEU A 237 33.10 14.91 -3.27
CA LEU A 237 34.25 15.22 -2.42
C LEU A 237 34.91 16.58 -2.71
N LEU A 238 34.78 17.08 -3.94
CA LEU A 238 35.32 18.39 -4.36
C LEU A 238 34.38 19.54 -4.00
N SER A 239 33.14 19.25 -3.58
CA SER A 239 32.20 20.28 -3.19
C SER A 239 32.64 20.98 -1.91
N PRO A 240 32.66 22.32 -1.88
CA PRO A 240 32.95 23.05 -0.65
C PRO A 240 31.79 22.94 0.36
N ASN A 241 30.61 22.44 -0.07
CA ASN A 241 29.51 22.00 0.79
C ASN A 241 29.72 20.53 1.18
N ARG A 242 30.62 20.27 2.13
CA ARG A 242 31.01 18.91 2.50
C ARG A 242 29.91 18.13 3.23
N TYR A 243 29.10 18.82 4.03
CA TYR A 243 28.03 18.22 4.82
C TYR A 243 26.71 18.96 4.62
N PHE A 244 25.61 18.21 4.70
CA PHE A 244 24.25 18.73 4.81
C PHE A 244 23.68 18.37 6.18
N LYS A 245 22.84 19.26 6.74
CA LYS A 245 22.07 18.96 7.94
C LYS A 245 20.95 17.98 7.59
N GLY A 246 20.87 16.86 8.31
CA GLY A 246 19.71 15.98 8.29
C GLY A 246 18.71 16.30 9.41
N ASP A 247 17.78 15.38 9.68
CA ASP A 247 16.64 15.60 10.57
C ASP A 247 16.84 15.02 11.98
N ASP A 248 17.84 14.15 12.17
CA ASP A 248 18.25 13.60 13.48
C ASP A 248 17.08 12.96 14.24
N ARG A 249 16.32 12.09 13.55
CA ARG A 249 15.12 11.44 14.08
C ARG A 249 14.85 10.08 13.47
N GLY A 250 13.97 9.31 14.11
CA GLY A 250 13.36 8.11 13.53
C GLY A 250 11.94 8.36 13.03
N PHE A 251 11.27 7.26 12.67
CA PHE A 251 9.87 7.27 12.24
C PHE A 251 8.95 7.82 13.33
N ASN A 252 8.16 8.82 12.97
CA ASN A 252 7.22 9.47 13.89
C ASN A 252 6.22 10.32 13.10
N SER A 253 4.92 10.00 13.21
CA SER A 253 3.86 10.75 12.52
C SER A 253 3.84 12.24 12.86
N ASN A 254 4.33 12.62 14.05
CA ASN A 254 4.41 14.00 14.52
C ASN A 254 5.84 14.58 14.52
N GLY A 255 6.78 13.96 13.79
CA GLY A 255 8.15 14.45 13.69
C GLY A 255 8.22 15.90 13.20
N GLY A 256 8.95 16.76 13.92
CA GLY A 256 9.00 18.20 13.60
C GLY A 256 10.03 18.61 12.53
N SER A 257 11.01 17.76 12.23
CA SER A 257 12.05 18.01 11.20
C SER A 257 11.90 17.02 10.05
N TYR A 258 11.94 17.50 8.81
CA TYR A 258 11.73 16.68 7.62
C TYR A 258 12.33 17.36 6.37
N ARG A 259 12.43 16.59 5.28
CA ARG A 259 12.78 17.08 3.94
C ARG A 259 11.56 17.62 3.22
N THR A 260 10.47 16.85 3.18
CA THR A 260 9.16 17.29 2.67
C THR A 260 8.04 16.69 3.49
N ARG A 261 6.90 17.39 3.54
CA ARG A 261 5.68 16.93 4.18
C ARG A 261 4.47 17.29 3.32
N VAL A 262 3.57 16.34 3.18
CA VAL A 262 2.24 16.51 2.61
C VAL A 262 1.22 16.07 3.65
N ASP A 263 0.23 16.94 3.90
CA ASP A 263 -0.95 16.61 4.69
C ASP A 263 -2.20 16.77 3.83
N ILE A 264 -3.08 15.78 3.88
CA ILE A 264 -4.35 15.76 3.18
C ILE A 264 -5.46 15.47 4.20
N ASP A 265 -6.47 16.32 4.27
CA ASP A 265 -7.68 16.06 5.05
C ASP A 265 -8.89 15.96 4.12
N LEU A 266 -9.64 14.87 4.24
CA LEU A 266 -10.87 14.63 3.51
C LEU A 266 -12.05 14.61 4.48
N ALA A 267 -13.11 15.35 4.17
CA ALA A 267 -14.24 15.56 5.06
C ALA A 267 -15.59 15.32 4.38
N TYR A 268 -16.21 14.17 4.60
CA TYR A 268 -17.50 13.80 4.03
C TYR A 268 -18.71 14.46 4.71
N ASP A 269 -18.57 14.88 5.96
CA ASP A 269 -19.58 15.57 6.75
C ASP A 269 -19.77 17.05 6.37
N LEU A 270 -18.89 17.60 5.54
CA LEU A 270 -18.98 18.98 5.05
C LEU A 270 -19.51 19.05 3.61
N ASP A 271 -20.12 20.19 3.27
CA ASP A 271 -20.66 20.42 1.92
C ASP A 271 -19.58 20.25 0.84
N ARG A 272 -19.96 19.60 -0.26
CA ARG A 272 -19.08 19.24 -1.39
C ARG A 272 -17.89 18.34 -1.04
N THR A 273 -17.84 17.78 0.17
CA THR A 273 -16.80 16.86 0.62
C THR A 273 -15.40 17.41 0.33
N PRO A 274 -14.95 18.49 1.00
CA PRO A 274 -13.67 19.11 0.70
C PRO A 274 -12.52 18.15 0.97
N LEU A 275 -11.50 18.24 0.10
CA LEU A 275 -10.20 17.61 0.27
C LEU A 275 -9.18 18.74 0.35
N THR A 276 -8.69 19.02 1.55
CA THR A 276 -7.65 20.02 1.78
C THR A 276 -6.29 19.39 1.62
N PHE A 277 -5.38 20.10 0.95
CA PHE A 277 -4.04 19.63 0.65
C PHE A 277 -3.05 20.72 1.06
N THR A 278 -2.12 20.37 1.94
CA THR A 278 -1.01 21.23 2.33
C THR A 278 0.32 20.53 2.07
N LYS A 279 1.33 21.34 1.74
CA LYS A 279 2.66 20.88 1.38
C LYS A 279 3.70 21.81 1.97
N ASP A 280 4.75 21.24 2.52
CA ASP A 280 5.90 21.98 3.05
C ASP A 280 7.22 21.33 2.66
N VAL A 281 8.23 22.17 2.46
CA VAL A 281 9.59 21.75 2.11
C VAL A 281 10.56 22.25 3.17
N GLY A 282 11.27 21.32 3.78
CA GLY A 282 12.28 21.60 4.78
C GLY A 282 13.47 22.39 4.23
N LYS A 283 14.09 23.18 5.11
CA LYS A 283 15.26 23.99 4.75
C LYS A 283 16.49 23.09 4.55
N SER A 284 17.09 23.14 3.37
CA SER A 284 18.41 22.58 3.12
C SER A 284 19.48 23.49 3.73
N VAL A 285 20.39 22.91 4.52
CA VAL A 285 21.49 23.66 5.15
C VAL A 285 22.81 22.95 4.86
N ALA A 286 23.75 23.65 4.23
CA ALA A 286 25.05 23.13 3.86
C ALA A 286 26.18 23.70 4.74
N TYR A 287 27.18 22.88 4.99
CA TYR A 287 28.29 23.16 5.88
C TYR A 287 29.64 22.81 5.24
N SER A 288 30.69 23.51 5.67
CA SER A 288 32.08 23.26 5.25
C SER A 288 32.64 21.97 5.86
N TYR A 289 33.86 21.60 5.48
CA TYR A 289 34.60 20.49 6.13
C TYR A 289 34.70 20.65 7.65
N LEU A 290 34.97 21.87 8.13
CA LEU A 290 34.98 22.22 9.57
C LEU A 290 33.59 22.38 10.21
N LYS A 291 32.52 21.90 9.55
CA LYS A 291 31.11 22.03 9.99
C LYS A 291 30.64 23.46 10.30
N ARG A 292 31.18 24.46 9.61
CA ARG A 292 30.68 25.85 9.66
C ARG A 292 29.56 26.02 8.63
N MET A 293 28.45 26.64 9.00
CA MET A 293 27.31 26.86 8.09
C MET A 293 27.78 27.72 6.91
N ARG A 294 27.46 27.30 5.69
CA ARG A 294 27.81 28.03 4.46
C ARG A 294 26.60 28.62 3.78
N LYS A 295 25.54 27.82 3.62
CA LYS A 295 24.32 28.22 2.90
C LYS A 295 23.09 27.56 3.50
N LYS A 296 21.95 28.22 3.33
CA LYS A 296 20.64 27.76 3.77
C LYS A 296 19.59 28.24 2.77
N LEU A 297 18.88 27.31 2.14
CA LEU A 297 17.82 27.59 1.17
C LEU A 297 16.69 26.57 1.31
N THR A 298 15.48 26.96 0.90
CA THR A 298 14.33 26.07 0.77
C THR A 298 14.09 25.81 -0.71
N ALA A 299 13.81 24.56 -1.08
CA ALA A 299 13.47 24.23 -2.47
C ALA A 299 12.06 24.71 -2.80
N SER A 300 11.74 24.83 -4.10
CA SER A 300 10.36 25.03 -4.54
C SER A 300 9.51 23.80 -4.21
N HIS A 301 8.24 24.03 -3.86
CA HIS A 301 7.22 22.99 -3.67
C HIS A 301 6.33 22.80 -4.91
N GLU A 302 6.71 23.38 -6.05
CA GLU A 302 5.93 23.30 -7.31
C GLU A 302 5.82 21.88 -7.84
N GLY A 303 6.84 21.05 -7.63
CA GLY A 303 6.83 19.63 -8.01
C GLY A 303 5.98 18.74 -7.11
N ILE A 304 5.24 19.29 -6.13
CA ILE A 304 4.29 18.54 -5.31
C ILE A 304 2.88 18.89 -5.77
N VAL A 305 2.24 17.97 -6.48
CA VAL A 305 0.96 18.19 -7.16
C VAL A 305 -0.05 17.15 -6.70
N LEU A 306 -1.28 17.59 -6.43
CA LEU A 306 -2.37 16.70 -6.06
C LEU A 306 -3.52 16.87 -7.04
N LYS A 307 -3.99 15.75 -7.59
CA LYS A 307 -5.21 15.65 -8.36
C LYS A 307 -6.26 14.89 -7.57
N ARG A 308 -7.41 15.51 -7.34
CA ARG A 308 -8.57 14.85 -6.73
C ARG A 308 -9.18 13.82 -7.69
N LEU A 309 -9.54 12.66 -7.16
CA LEU A 309 -10.16 11.56 -7.89
C LEU A 309 -11.51 11.20 -7.24
N ASP A 310 -12.60 11.81 -7.71
CA ASP A 310 -13.95 11.45 -7.25
C ASP A 310 -14.49 10.27 -8.05
N HIS A 311 -15.00 9.24 -7.36
CA HIS A 311 -15.50 8.03 -8.01
C HIS A 311 -17.03 7.92 -7.94
N ARG A 312 -17.56 7.94 -6.71
CA ARG A 312 -18.99 7.97 -6.40
C ARG A 312 -19.19 8.63 -5.04
N LYS A 313 -20.44 8.93 -4.67
CA LYS A 313 -20.74 9.45 -3.33
C LYS A 313 -20.20 8.48 -2.26
N GLY A 314 -19.42 9.00 -1.32
CA GLY A 314 -18.76 8.20 -0.28
C GLY A 314 -17.47 7.49 -0.71
N GLU A 315 -16.94 7.77 -1.91
CA GLU A 315 -15.70 7.19 -2.43
C GLU A 315 -14.88 8.27 -3.15
N THR A 316 -13.94 8.85 -2.41
CA THR A 316 -13.07 9.95 -2.84
C THR A 316 -11.62 9.50 -2.71
N GLY A 317 -10.83 9.87 -3.69
CA GLY A 317 -9.41 9.56 -3.75
C GLY A 317 -8.58 10.76 -4.19
N PHE A 318 -7.28 10.52 -4.29
CA PHE A 318 -6.34 11.47 -4.86
C PHE A 318 -5.18 10.75 -5.54
N HIS A 319 -4.57 11.44 -6.49
CA HIS A 319 -3.26 11.12 -7.07
C HIS A 319 -2.30 12.24 -6.66
N LEU A 320 -1.26 11.87 -5.92
CA LEU A 320 -0.23 12.76 -5.41
C LEU A 320 1.08 12.44 -6.12
N GLU A 321 1.61 13.43 -6.82
CA GLU A 321 2.94 13.40 -7.43
C GLU A 321 3.89 14.30 -6.63
N HIS A 322 5.12 13.86 -6.46
CA HIS A 322 6.14 14.62 -5.76
C HIS A 322 7.48 14.52 -6.47
N ALA A 323 8.10 15.67 -6.73
CA ALA A 323 9.44 15.79 -7.28
C ALA A 323 10.13 17.03 -6.71
N VAL A 324 10.89 16.88 -5.61
CA VAL A 324 11.56 18.00 -4.93
C VAL A 324 13.07 17.79 -4.86
N GLY A 325 13.83 18.75 -5.41
CA GLY A 325 15.29 18.71 -5.44
C GLY A 325 15.96 19.45 -4.30
N ASN A 326 17.30 19.35 -4.25
CA ASN A 326 18.12 20.13 -3.32
C ASN A 326 18.51 21.49 -3.93
N PRO A 327 18.16 22.64 -3.34
CA PRO A 327 18.46 23.96 -3.90
C PRO A 327 19.93 24.38 -3.74
N LEU A 328 20.73 23.61 -2.99
CA LEU A 328 22.13 23.92 -2.68
C LEU A 328 23.15 23.10 -3.48
N THR A 329 22.69 22.14 -4.28
CA THR A 329 23.53 21.30 -5.13
C THR A 329 22.71 20.69 -6.24
N THR A 330 23.31 20.46 -7.40
CA THR A 330 22.70 19.63 -8.44
C THR A 330 22.75 18.18 -7.95
N ALA A 331 21.59 17.63 -7.63
CA ALA A 331 21.37 16.24 -7.24
C ALA A 331 20.02 15.79 -7.80
N PRO A 332 19.79 14.48 -7.98
CA PRO A 332 18.45 13.95 -8.26
C PRO A 332 17.44 14.44 -7.22
N LYS A 333 16.18 14.47 -7.63
CA LYS A 333 15.08 14.90 -6.76
C LYS A 333 14.68 13.73 -5.85
N ILE A 334 13.88 14.04 -4.85
CA ILE A 334 13.11 13.03 -4.12
C ILE A 334 11.82 12.85 -4.89
N ASP A 335 11.61 11.67 -5.45
CA ASP A 335 10.47 11.33 -6.27
C ASP A 335 9.59 10.27 -5.59
N TYR A 336 8.28 10.52 -5.59
CA TYR A 336 7.28 9.53 -5.18
C TYR A 336 5.92 9.81 -5.79
N GLU A 337 5.12 8.77 -5.86
CA GLU A 337 3.72 8.81 -6.27
C GLU A 337 2.84 8.09 -5.25
N VAL A 338 1.63 8.61 -5.04
CA VAL A 338 0.58 7.94 -4.27
C VAL A 338 -0.75 8.05 -5.00
N HIS A 339 -1.40 6.91 -5.19
CA HIS A 339 -2.82 6.80 -5.49
C HIS A 339 -3.53 6.30 -4.24
N ALA A 340 -4.59 7.00 -3.83
CA ALA A 340 -5.38 6.64 -2.67
C ALA A 340 -6.87 6.68 -2.98
N ILE A 341 -7.61 5.71 -2.45
CA ILE A 341 -9.07 5.68 -2.40
C ILE A 341 -9.46 5.53 -0.94
N MET A 342 -10.21 6.49 -0.40
CA MET A 342 -10.70 6.51 0.99
C MET A 342 -12.22 6.53 0.98
N ARG A 343 -12.84 5.45 1.44
CA ARG A 343 -14.30 5.28 1.42
C ARG A 343 -14.90 5.70 2.76
N HIS A 344 -16.11 6.20 2.68
CA HIS A 344 -16.91 6.59 3.84
C HIS A 344 -17.37 5.39 4.68
N ASP A 345 -17.29 4.17 4.13
CA ASP A 345 -17.57 2.91 4.84
C ASP A 345 -16.38 2.36 5.64
N GLY A 346 -15.25 3.09 5.68
CA GLY A 346 -14.04 2.68 6.40
C GLY A 346 -13.00 1.96 5.54
N ILE A 347 -13.32 1.62 4.29
CA ILE A 347 -12.38 0.94 3.40
C ILE A 347 -11.38 1.94 2.81
N VAL A 348 -10.11 1.54 2.78
CA VAL A 348 -9.02 2.28 2.16
C VAL A 348 -8.22 1.36 1.25
N ASP A 349 -7.81 1.88 0.09
CA ASP A 349 -6.90 1.21 -0.85
C ASP A 349 -5.90 2.26 -1.35
N LEU A 350 -4.63 2.04 -1.06
CA LEU A 350 -3.54 2.94 -1.43
C LEU A 350 -2.46 2.16 -2.14
N THR A 351 -1.90 2.76 -3.17
CA THR A 351 -0.73 2.26 -3.88
C THR A 351 0.21 3.41 -4.14
N GLY A 352 1.50 3.13 -4.09
CA GLY A 352 2.49 4.14 -4.41
C GLY A 352 3.83 3.53 -4.70
N TYR A 353 4.76 4.41 -5.02
CA TYR A 353 6.16 4.06 -5.17
C TYR A 353 7.02 5.25 -4.78
N HIS A 354 8.30 5.01 -4.50
CA HIS A 354 9.26 6.07 -4.25
C HIS A 354 10.70 5.61 -4.51
N ASP A 355 11.61 6.59 -4.58
CA ASP A 355 13.06 6.35 -4.56
C ASP A 355 13.50 5.64 -3.28
N GLN A 356 14.65 4.94 -3.30
CA GLN A 356 15.15 4.25 -2.10
C GLN A 356 15.91 5.16 -1.11
N ALA A 357 15.80 6.48 -1.30
CA ALA A 357 16.30 7.50 -0.40
C ALA A 357 15.43 8.77 -0.50
N PRO A 358 15.21 9.53 0.59
CA PRO A 358 15.70 9.30 1.94
C PRO A 358 14.78 8.34 2.71
N HIS A 359 14.46 8.58 3.99
CA HIS A 359 13.43 7.78 4.67
C HIS A 359 12.06 8.28 4.23
N HIS A 360 11.12 7.35 4.07
CA HIS A 360 9.73 7.62 3.70
C HIS A 360 8.80 7.10 4.80
N GLU A 361 7.85 7.90 5.25
CA GLU A 361 6.86 7.50 6.23
C GLU A 361 5.48 8.03 5.87
N ILE A 362 4.48 7.16 5.95
CA ILE A 362 3.11 7.47 5.60
C ILE A 362 2.18 6.99 6.70
N TYR A 363 1.26 7.88 7.09
CA TYR A 363 0.29 7.63 8.14
C TYR A 363 -1.09 8.05 7.71
N ILE A 364 -2.09 7.31 8.19
CA ILE A 364 -3.50 7.69 8.08
C ILE A 364 -4.13 7.82 9.46
N VAL A 365 -5.11 8.72 9.58
CA VAL A 365 -6.00 8.82 10.74
C VAL A 365 -7.44 8.69 10.23
N CYS A 366 -8.18 7.78 10.85
CA CYS A 366 -9.58 7.53 10.55
C CYS A 366 -10.47 8.16 11.64
N GLY A 367 -11.36 9.08 11.26
CA GLY A 367 -12.20 9.85 12.18
C GLY A 367 -11.47 11.03 12.84
N GLU A 368 -12.21 11.86 13.57
CA GLU A 368 -11.65 13.09 14.18
C GLU A 368 -10.61 12.82 15.29
N ARG A 369 -10.79 11.72 16.03
CA ARG A 369 -9.94 11.32 17.17
C ARG A 369 -9.29 9.95 16.97
N GLY A 370 -9.19 9.52 15.71
CA GLY A 370 -8.56 8.24 15.38
C GLY A 370 -7.11 8.18 15.81
N GLU A 371 -6.64 6.97 16.04
CA GLU A 371 -5.21 6.72 16.17
C GLU A 371 -4.50 6.82 14.81
N SER A 372 -3.22 7.19 14.85
CA SER A 372 -2.38 7.27 13.67
C SER A 372 -1.91 5.87 13.30
N ILE A 373 -2.35 5.36 12.16
CA ILE A 373 -1.95 4.06 11.62
C ILE A 373 -0.80 4.27 10.65
N ALA A 374 0.32 3.58 10.85
CA ALA A 374 1.43 3.56 9.91
C ALA A 374 1.08 2.65 8.73
N ILE A 375 0.98 3.19 7.53
CA ILE A 375 0.64 2.41 6.32
C ILE A 375 1.88 1.97 5.54
N HIS A 376 2.96 2.76 5.63
CA HIS A 376 4.20 2.50 4.94
C HIS A 376 5.35 3.23 5.63
N GLN A 377 6.46 2.52 5.85
CA GLN A 377 7.70 3.06 6.38
C GLN A 377 8.85 2.39 5.63
N ALA A 378 9.73 3.19 5.04
CA ALA A 378 10.91 2.72 4.33
C ALA A 378 12.15 3.46 4.82
N GLU A 379 13.18 2.70 5.17
CA GLU A 379 14.47 3.24 5.57
C GLU A 379 15.29 3.66 4.34
N SER A 380 16.07 4.74 4.51
CA SER A 380 16.96 5.22 3.45
C SER A 380 18.11 4.23 3.24
N LYS A 381 18.36 3.82 2.00
CA LYS A 381 19.60 3.10 1.64
C LYS A 381 20.81 4.03 1.46
N GLY A 382 20.60 5.33 1.63
CA GLY A 382 21.62 6.39 1.59
C GLY A 382 21.57 7.19 0.30
N LEU A 383 22.21 8.36 0.28
CA LEU A 383 22.08 9.32 -0.83
C LEU A 383 22.51 8.79 -2.22
N ALA A 384 23.34 7.76 -2.28
CA ALA A 384 23.70 7.12 -3.55
C ALA A 384 22.49 6.46 -4.24
N TRP A 385 21.43 6.21 -3.49
CA TRP A 385 20.18 5.60 -3.92
C TRP A 385 19.09 6.59 -4.31
N LEU A 386 19.40 7.89 -4.25
CA LEU A 386 18.55 8.96 -4.76
C LEU A 386 18.86 9.14 -6.26
N SER A 387 18.12 8.47 -7.14
CA SER A 387 18.31 8.61 -8.59
C SER A 387 17.19 7.98 -9.42
N ASP A 388 16.80 8.67 -10.49
CA ASP A 388 15.81 8.24 -11.49
C ASP A 388 16.18 6.94 -12.26
N VAL A 389 17.42 6.46 -12.13
CA VAL A 389 17.93 5.24 -12.80
C VAL A 389 18.07 4.04 -11.88
N ILE A 390 17.70 4.18 -10.60
CA ILE A 390 17.74 3.12 -9.60
C ILE A 390 16.36 2.48 -9.49
N ALA A 391 16.32 1.22 -9.08
CA ALA A 391 15.07 0.51 -8.87
C ALA A 391 14.21 1.18 -7.77
N TRP A 392 12.90 1.16 -7.93
CA TRP A 392 11.97 1.83 -7.03
C TRP A 392 11.48 0.86 -5.93
N HIS A 393 10.96 1.41 -4.84
CA HIS A 393 10.19 0.66 -3.86
C HIS A 393 8.71 0.91 -4.11
N TYR A 394 7.99 -0.13 -4.56
CA TYR A 394 6.54 -0.13 -4.74
C TYR A 394 5.85 -0.63 -3.48
N TRP A 395 4.74 0.00 -3.11
CA TRP A 395 3.97 -0.42 -1.96
C TRP A 395 2.46 -0.34 -2.24
N ARG A 396 1.72 -1.23 -1.58
CA ARG A 396 0.25 -1.24 -1.53
C ARG A 396 -0.22 -1.45 -0.11
N PHE A 397 -1.24 -0.71 0.29
CA PHE A 397 -1.93 -0.86 1.55
C PHE A 397 -3.44 -0.94 1.30
N SER A 398 -4.12 -1.92 1.87
CA SER A 398 -5.58 -1.90 1.97
C SER A 398 -6.06 -2.52 3.27
N ASN A 399 -7.28 -2.20 3.69
CA ASN A 399 -7.93 -2.84 4.84
C ASN A 399 -9.17 -3.66 4.44
N PHE A 400 -9.66 -4.48 5.37
CA PHE A 400 -10.93 -5.19 5.30
C PHE A 400 -11.64 -5.00 6.66
N GLU A 401 -12.73 -4.23 6.66
CA GLU A 401 -13.50 -3.79 7.83
C GLU A 401 -14.94 -4.33 7.84
#